data_AF-X1FC45-F1
#
_entry.id   AF-X1FC45-F1
#
_cell.length_a   1.000
_cell.length_b   1.000
_cell.length_c   1.000
_cell.angle_alpha   90.00
_cell.angle_beta   90.00
_cell.angle_gamma   90.00
#
_symmetry.space_group_name_H-M   'P 1'
#
loop_
_entity.id
_entity.type
_entity.pdbx_description
1 polymer ?
#
loop_
_entity_poly.entity_id
_entity_poly.type
_entity_poly.pdbx_seq_one_letter_code
_entity_poly.pdbx_strand_id
1 'polypeptide(L)'
;MSVEESPEFQKALNEACEKQYRGYLFGGAYVKAASKDKIGETLEEIERERKRLMEQHEGYMRQAELAKQQAKFMVNPHMREITETIKRKHSAGGLICPVCGEGDEGNRMNGKPWCMKCNAPLMTVEKAADWVKPEKPKKPSSYTFNDPDEVMRWRR
;
A
#
# COMPACT_ATOMS: atom_id res chain seq x y z
N MET A 1 26.11 9.79 -29.51
CA MET A 1 25.91 10.65 -28.33
C MET A 1 27.14 10.49 -27.46
N SER A 2 28.04 11.47 -27.51
CA SER A 2 29.16 11.57 -26.58
C SER A 2 28.56 11.85 -25.20
N VAL A 3 28.69 10.89 -24.27
CA VAL A 3 28.37 11.11 -22.87
C VAL A 3 29.37 12.16 -22.41
N GLU A 4 28.92 13.39 -22.17
CA GLU A 4 29.74 14.41 -21.53
C GLU A 4 30.08 13.89 -20.13
N GLU A 5 31.27 13.30 -20.00
CA GLU A 5 31.78 12.79 -18.75
C GLU A 5 31.91 13.98 -17.79
N SER A 6 30.99 14.05 -16.83
CA SER A 6 31.04 15.04 -15.76
C SER A 6 32.45 15.06 -15.15
N PRO A 7 33.02 16.23 -14.83
CA PRO A 7 34.31 16.35 -14.14
C PRO A 7 34.37 15.50 -12.86
N GLU A 8 33.21 15.28 -12.23
CA GLU A 8 33.06 14.44 -11.04
C GLU A 8 33.25 12.95 -11.36
N PHE A 9 32.79 12.50 -12.53
CA PHE A 9 32.96 11.12 -12.99
C PHE A 9 34.44 10.82 -13.27
N GLN A 10 35.16 11.72 -13.94
CA GLN A 10 36.59 11.58 -14.20
C GLN A 10 37.41 11.59 -12.91
N LYS A 11 37.03 12.43 -11.94
CA LYS A 11 37.67 12.45 -10.62
C LYS A 11 37.45 11.14 -9.86
N ALA A 12 36.24 10.60 -9.87
CA ALA A 12 35.93 9.31 -9.25
C ALA A 12 36.68 8.14 -9.93
N LEU A 13 36.80 8.16 -11.26
CA LEU A 13 37.55 7.17 -12.03
C LEU A 13 39.04 7.19 -11.69
N ASN A 14 39.63 8.38 -11.62
CA ASN A 14 41.03 8.55 -11.25
C ASN A 14 41.29 8.08 -9.80
N GLU A 15 40.39 8.41 -8.87
CA GLU A 15 40.52 7.99 -7.48
C GLU A 15 40.37 6.46 -7.31
N ALA A 16 39.50 5.83 -8.10
CA ALA A 16 39.36 4.37 -8.13
C ALA A 16 40.60 3.68 -8.72
N CYS A 17 41.13 4.20 -9.82
CA CYS A 17 42.38 3.72 -10.44
C CYS A 17 43.56 3.87 -9.48
N GLU A 18 43.70 5.00 -8.78
CA GLU A 18 44.78 5.21 -7.81
C GLU A 18 44.66 4.30 -6.60
N LYS A 19 43.44 4.03 -6.11
CA LYS A 19 43.22 3.06 -5.02
C LYS A 19 43.60 1.64 -5.45
N GLN A 20 43.25 1.24 -6.67
CA GLN A 20 43.63 -0.06 -7.21
C GLN A 20 45.15 -0.17 -7.41
N TYR A 21 45.78 0.88 -7.93
CA TYR A 21 47.23 0.94 -8.15
C TYR A 21 48.01 0.96 -6.84
N ARG A 22 47.53 1.68 -5.81
CA ARG A 22 48.12 1.66 -4.46
C ARG A 22 47.91 0.32 -3.77
N GLY A 23 46.75 -0.31 -3.95
CA GLY A 23 46.51 -1.68 -3.49
C GLY A 23 47.46 -2.69 -4.13
N TYR A 24 47.76 -2.51 -5.43
CA TYR A 24 48.72 -3.32 -6.17
C TYR A 24 50.17 -3.10 -5.71
N LEU A 25 50.59 -1.85 -5.50
CA LEU A 25 51.96 -1.50 -5.13
C LEU A 25 52.29 -1.71 -3.64
N PHE A 26 51.35 -1.43 -2.74
CA PHE A 26 51.61 -1.37 -1.29
C PHE A 26 50.76 -2.34 -0.46
N GLY A 27 49.72 -2.95 -1.05
CA GLY A 27 48.70 -3.74 -0.33
C GLY A 27 49.01 -5.22 -0.13
N GLY A 28 50.27 -5.67 -0.27
CA GLY A 28 50.67 -7.03 0.11
C GLY A 28 49.99 -8.17 -0.66
N ALA A 29 49.27 -7.89 -1.75
CA ALA A 29 48.59 -8.90 -2.57
C ALA A 29 49.58 -9.87 -3.24
N TYR A 30 50.81 -9.44 -3.50
CA TYR A 30 51.88 -10.31 -4.00
C TYR A 30 52.50 -11.24 -2.93
N VAL A 31 52.31 -10.98 -1.64
CA VAL A 31 52.92 -11.80 -0.57
C VAL A 31 52.06 -13.00 -0.18
N LYS A 32 50.75 -12.98 -0.49
CA LYS A 32 49.86 -14.15 -0.29
C LYS A 32 49.72 -15.05 -1.52
N ALA A 33 50.18 -14.61 -2.70
CA ALA A 33 50.16 -15.39 -3.94
C ALA A 33 51.46 -16.20 -4.20
N ALA A 34 52.33 -16.34 -3.19
CA ALA A 34 53.64 -16.99 -3.34
C ALA A 34 53.62 -18.54 -3.30
N SER A 35 52.45 -19.17 -3.22
CA SER A 35 52.32 -20.63 -3.37
C SER A 35 51.21 -20.93 -4.37
N LYS A 36 51.56 -21.68 -5.43
CA LYS A 36 50.65 -22.16 -6.49
C LYS A 36 49.36 -22.80 -5.93
N ASP A 37 49.46 -23.38 -4.73
CA ASP A 37 48.37 -24.03 -4.00
C ASP A 37 47.29 -23.05 -3.50
N LYS A 38 47.66 -21.80 -3.14
CA LYS A 38 46.69 -20.79 -2.65
C LYS A 38 45.94 -20.08 -3.77
N ILE A 39 46.53 -20.03 -4.97
CA ILE A 39 45.89 -19.42 -6.15
C ILE A 39 44.73 -20.31 -6.64
N GLY A 40 44.92 -21.63 -6.62
CA GLY A 40 43.85 -22.60 -6.91
C GLY A 40 42.67 -22.47 -5.96
N GLU A 41 42.93 -22.40 -4.66
CA GLU A 41 41.90 -22.21 -3.62
C GLU A 41 41.12 -20.91 -3.81
N THR A 42 41.81 -19.80 -4.14
CA THR A 42 41.14 -18.51 -4.42
C THR A 42 40.32 -18.53 -5.71
N LEU A 43 40.73 -19.27 -6.74
CA LEU A 43 39.96 -19.40 -7.98
C LEU A 43 38.69 -20.24 -7.77
N GLU A 44 38.78 -21.35 -7.04
CA GLU A 44 37.61 -22.17 -6.67
C GLU A 44 36.63 -21.42 -5.76
N GLU A 45 37.13 -20.55 -4.88
CA GLU A 45 36.30 -19.70 -4.05
C GLU A 45 35.57 -18.61 -4.87
N ILE A 46 36.27 -18.00 -5.84
CA ILE A 46 35.66 -17.06 -6.80
C ILE A 46 34.60 -17.75 -7.67
N GLU A 47 34.86 -18.98 -8.15
CA GLU A 47 33.89 -19.73 -8.95
C GLU A 47 32.65 -20.14 -8.13
N ARG A 48 32.83 -20.55 -6.88
CA ARG A 48 31.70 -20.83 -5.96
C ARG A 48 30.86 -19.60 -5.72
N GLU A 49 31.49 -18.45 -5.48
CA GLU A 49 30.75 -17.22 -5.22
C GLU A 49 30.06 -16.69 -6.49
N ARG A 50 30.70 -16.82 -7.67
CA ARG A 50 30.07 -16.55 -8.96
C ARG A 50 28.83 -17.44 -9.16
N LYS A 51 28.91 -18.72 -8.82
CA LYS A 51 27.79 -19.65 -8.96
C LYS A 51 26.62 -19.27 -8.04
N ARG A 52 26.90 -18.91 -6.78
CA ARG A 52 25.88 -18.39 -5.84
C ARG A 52 25.20 -17.12 -6.35
N LEU A 53 25.98 -16.16 -6.84
CA LEU A 53 25.45 -14.91 -7.39
C LEU A 53 24.57 -15.15 -8.62
N MET A 54 24.96 -16.10 -9.49
CA MET A 54 24.14 -16.50 -10.63
C MET A 54 22.83 -17.16 -10.21
N GLU A 55 22.85 -18.06 -9.21
CA GLU A 55 21.64 -18.68 -8.66
C GLU A 55 20.68 -17.63 -8.04
N GLN A 56 21.23 -16.65 -7.31
CA GLN A 56 20.45 -15.51 -6.80
C GLN A 56 19.87 -14.67 -7.94
N HIS A 57 20.67 -14.37 -8.97
CA HIS A 57 20.24 -13.61 -10.14
C HIS A 57 19.12 -14.33 -10.91
N GLU A 58 19.19 -15.64 -11.07
CA GLU A 58 18.10 -16.44 -11.66
C GLU A 58 16.79 -16.30 -10.88
N GLY A 59 16.86 -16.28 -9.55
CA GLY A 59 15.71 -16.02 -8.68
C GLY A 59 15.07 -14.64 -8.95
N TYR A 60 15.90 -13.60 -9.03
CA TYR A 60 15.44 -12.25 -9.36
C TYR A 60 14.86 -12.16 -10.77
N MET A 61 15.47 -12.83 -11.75
CA MET A 61 14.98 -12.84 -13.12
C MET A 61 13.61 -13.51 -13.25
N ARG A 62 13.37 -14.63 -12.53
CA ARG A 62 12.05 -15.27 -12.48
C ARG A 62 10.99 -14.34 -11.89
N GLN A 63 11.31 -13.63 -10.80
CA GLN A 63 10.39 -12.66 -10.20
C GLN A 63 10.10 -11.49 -11.15
N ALA A 64 11.13 -10.98 -11.83
CA ALA A 64 10.97 -9.92 -12.82
C ALA A 64 10.13 -10.36 -14.02
N GLU A 65 10.25 -11.62 -14.45
CA GLU A 65 9.46 -12.17 -15.54
C GLU A 65 7.98 -12.31 -15.15
N LEU A 66 7.68 -12.79 -13.95
CA LEU A 66 6.33 -12.82 -13.40
C LEU A 66 5.72 -11.40 -13.33
N ALA A 67 6.49 -10.42 -12.85
CA ALA A 67 6.05 -9.03 -12.80
C ALA A 67 5.78 -8.46 -14.20
N LYS A 68 6.61 -8.79 -15.20
CA LYS A 68 6.37 -8.41 -16.60
C LYS A 68 5.08 -9.03 -17.15
N GLN A 69 4.81 -10.31 -16.84
CA GLN A 69 3.57 -10.96 -17.25
C GLN A 69 2.35 -10.27 -16.62
N GLN A 70 2.39 -10.00 -15.32
CA GLN A 70 1.33 -9.26 -14.63
C GLN A 70 1.12 -7.86 -15.22
N ALA A 71 2.20 -7.13 -15.52
CA ALA A 71 2.11 -5.83 -16.16
C ALA A 71 1.43 -5.91 -17.53
N LYS A 72 1.76 -6.92 -18.36
CA LYS A 72 1.08 -7.16 -19.64
C LYS A 72 -0.41 -7.43 -19.47
N PHE A 73 -0.80 -8.19 -18.45
CA PHE A 73 -2.22 -8.40 -18.14
C PHE A 73 -2.94 -7.10 -17.76
N MET A 74 -2.29 -6.22 -16.99
CA MET A 74 -2.89 -4.93 -16.61
C MET A 74 -2.98 -3.92 -17.76
N VAL A 75 -2.06 -3.99 -18.73
CA VAL A 75 -2.06 -3.10 -19.90
C VAL A 75 -3.09 -3.54 -20.94
N ASN A 76 -3.53 -4.81 -20.93
CA ASN A 76 -4.54 -5.29 -21.86
C ASN A 76 -5.89 -4.55 -21.65
N PRO A 77 -6.41 -3.84 -22.66
CA PRO A 77 -7.67 -3.08 -22.56
C PRO A 77 -8.85 -3.94 -22.11
N HIS A 78 -8.94 -5.17 -22.58
CA HIS A 78 -10.04 -6.07 -22.25
C HIS A 78 -10.01 -6.50 -20.77
N MET A 79 -8.82 -6.73 -20.21
CA MET A 79 -8.66 -7.04 -18.79
C MET A 79 -8.97 -5.82 -17.91
N ARG A 80 -8.67 -4.60 -18.39
CA ARG A 80 -9.09 -3.37 -17.72
C ARG A 80 -10.61 -3.23 -17.69
N GLU A 81 -11.30 -3.51 -18.80
CA GLU A 81 -12.76 -3.50 -18.85
C GLU A 81 -13.39 -4.55 -17.92
N ILE A 82 -12.84 -5.77 -17.88
CA ILE A 82 -13.29 -6.83 -16.96
C ILE A 82 -13.08 -6.40 -15.52
N THR A 83 -11.89 -5.90 -15.16
CA THR A 83 -11.60 -5.46 -13.79
C THR A 83 -12.42 -4.24 -13.38
N GLU A 84 -12.70 -3.31 -14.28
CA GLU A 84 -13.62 -2.19 -14.04
C GLU A 84 -15.06 -2.68 -13.87
N THR A 85 -15.51 -3.63 -14.67
CA THR A 85 -16.85 -4.22 -14.55
C THR A 85 -17.01 -4.97 -13.23
N ILE A 86 -16.01 -5.74 -12.83
CA ILE A 86 -15.97 -6.44 -11.55
C ILE A 86 -15.94 -5.43 -10.40
N LYS A 87 -15.13 -4.37 -10.48
CA LYS A 87 -15.12 -3.29 -9.49
C LYS A 87 -16.48 -2.60 -9.40
N ARG A 88 -17.14 -2.31 -10.51
CA ARG A 88 -18.50 -1.74 -10.50
C ARG A 88 -19.53 -2.68 -9.87
N LYS A 89 -19.42 -4.00 -10.10
CA LYS A 89 -20.37 -5.00 -9.58
C LYS A 89 -20.12 -5.44 -8.14
N HIS A 90 -18.86 -5.50 -7.71
CA HIS A 90 -18.45 -6.12 -6.44
C HIS A 90 -17.70 -5.19 -5.49
N SER A 91 -17.35 -3.96 -5.88
CA SER A 91 -16.94 -2.99 -4.87
C SER A 91 -18.16 -2.63 -4.02
N ALA A 92 -17.98 -2.61 -2.70
CA ALA A 92 -18.95 -2.10 -1.74
C ALA A 92 -19.30 -0.59 -1.94
N GLY A 93 -18.84 0.03 -3.05
CA GLY A 93 -19.11 1.42 -3.44
C GLY A 93 -20.45 1.65 -4.14
N GLY A 94 -21.41 0.73 -4.00
CA GLY A 94 -22.79 0.93 -4.48
C GLY A 94 -23.72 1.53 -3.44
N LEU A 95 -23.23 1.79 -2.21
CA LEU A 95 -24.01 2.36 -1.14
C LEU A 95 -24.05 3.89 -1.28
N ILE A 96 -25.23 4.42 -1.57
CA ILE A 96 -25.50 5.84 -1.72
C ILE A 96 -26.44 6.31 -0.62
N CYS A 97 -26.33 7.59 -0.26
CA CYS A 97 -27.31 8.24 0.59
C CYS A 97 -28.59 8.49 -0.21
N PRO A 98 -29.77 8.03 0.24
CA PRO A 98 -31.04 8.29 -0.46
C PRO A 98 -31.44 9.78 -0.46
N VAL A 99 -30.79 10.62 0.35
CA VAL A 99 -31.13 12.06 0.48
C VAL A 99 -30.21 12.95 -0.35
N CYS A 100 -28.88 12.75 -0.29
CA CYS A 100 -27.91 13.59 -0.99
C CYS A 100 -27.16 12.89 -2.13
N GLY A 101 -27.34 11.58 -2.31
CA GLY A 101 -26.65 10.80 -3.36
C GLY A 101 -25.16 10.56 -3.11
N GLU A 102 -24.61 11.02 -1.98
CA GLU A 102 -23.20 10.81 -1.65
C GLU A 102 -22.92 9.34 -1.33
N GLY A 103 -21.77 8.86 -1.78
CA GLY A 103 -21.32 7.48 -1.59
C GLY A 103 -20.77 7.19 -0.19
N ASP A 104 -20.47 5.92 0.07
CA ASP A 104 -19.84 5.50 1.32
C ASP A 104 -18.38 5.97 1.43
N GLU A 105 -18.15 6.96 2.30
CA GLU A 105 -16.83 7.43 2.70
C GLU A 105 -16.17 6.53 3.79
N GLY A 106 -16.75 5.36 4.08
CA GLY A 106 -16.26 4.43 5.10
C GLY A 106 -16.83 4.67 6.50
N ASN A 107 -17.87 5.51 6.61
CA ASN A 107 -18.47 5.89 7.88
C ASN A 107 -19.50 4.86 8.34
N ARG A 108 -19.32 4.34 9.57
CA ARG A 108 -20.20 3.32 10.16
C ARG A 108 -20.79 3.81 11.47
N MET A 109 -22.12 3.86 11.55
CA MET A 109 -22.86 4.09 12.79
C MET A 109 -23.59 2.81 13.17
N ASN A 110 -23.38 2.31 14.40
CA ASN A 110 -23.92 1.02 14.87
C ASN A 110 -23.58 -0.17 13.93
N GLY A 111 -22.39 -0.18 13.35
CA GLY A 111 -21.93 -1.22 12.43
C GLY A 111 -22.54 -1.18 11.03
N LYS A 112 -23.38 -0.19 10.72
CA LYS A 112 -24.00 -0.02 9.40
C LYS A 112 -23.45 1.22 8.68
N PRO A 113 -23.27 1.18 7.34
CA PRO A 113 -22.89 2.33 6.53
C PRO A 113 -23.86 3.51 6.72
N TRP A 114 -23.34 4.69 7.02
CA TRP A 114 -24.14 5.84 7.47
C TRP A 114 -23.67 7.17 6.89
N CYS A 115 -24.61 7.97 6.37
CA CYS A 115 -24.36 9.33 5.91
C CYS A 115 -24.44 10.31 7.08
N MET A 116 -23.32 10.97 7.41
CA MET A 116 -23.25 11.94 8.51
C MET A 116 -23.95 13.27 8.18
N LYS A 117 -24.03 13.66 6.89
CA LYS A 117 -24.67 14.91 6.48
C LYS A 117 -26.19 14.86 6.61
N CYS A 118 -26.81 13.79 6.13
CA CYS A 118 -28.27 13.64 6.13
C CYS A 118 -28.81 12.78 7.28
N ASN A 119 -27.92 12.22 8.10
CA ASN A 119 -28.25 11.30 9.20
C ASN A 119 -29.19 10.16 8.74
N ALA A 120 -28.77 9.48 7.67
CA ALA A 120 -29.53 8.42 7.00
C ALA A 120 -28.61 7.22 6.69
N PRO A 121 -29.15 5.98 6.67
CA PRO A 121 -28.38 4.80 6.29
C PRO A 121 -28.00 4.86 4.81
N LEU A 122 -26.77 4.46 4.49
CA LEU A 122 -26.36 4.29 3.10
C LEU A 122 -26.88 2.94 2.59
N MET A 123 -27.45 2.95 1.39
CA MET A 123 -28.15 1.81 0.81
C MET A 123 -27.81 1.66 -0.67
N THR A 124 -28.03 0.47 -1.24
CA THR A 124 -27.80 0.27 -2.68
C THR A 124 -28.74 1.13 -3.52
N VAL A 125 -28.29 1.55 -4.70
CA VAL A 125 -29.05 2.44 -5.61
C VAL A 125 -30.50 1.96 -5.83
N GLU A 126 -30.70 0.66 -6.00
CA GLU A 126 -32.02 0.04 -6.17
C GLU A 126 -32.95 0.30 -4.98
N LYS A 127 -32.43 0.20 -3.75
CA LYS A 127 -33.23 0.38 -2.53
C LYS A 127 -33.37 1.84 -2.11
N ALA A 128 -32.53 2.72 -2.66
CA ALA A 128 -32.60 4.15 -2.40
C ALA A 128 -33.81 4.79 -3.10
N ALA A 129 -34.22 4.27 -4.26
CA ALA A 129 -35.39 4.76 -4.99
C ALA A 129 -36.71 4.58 -4.22
N ASP A 130 -36.87 3.47 -3.52
CA ASP A 130 -38.07 3.14 -2.75
C ASP A 130 -37.99 3.60 -1.28
N TRP A 131 -36.96 4.36 -0.92
CA TRP A 131 -36.73 4.73 0.48
C TRP A 131 -37.65 5.86 0.94
N VAL A 132 -38.52 5.55 1.90
CA VAL A 132 -39.34 6.54 2.61
C VAL A 132 -38.74 6.81 3.98
N LYS A 133 -38.54 8.10 4.29
CA LYS A 133 -38.02 8.52 5.60
C LYS A 133 -38.96 8.05 6.72
N PRO A 134 -38.49 7.26 7.71
CA PRO A 134 -39.35 6.83 8.80
C PRO A 134 -39.78 8.05 9.62
N GLU A 135 -41.08 8.16 9.88
CA GLU A 135 -41.60 9.14 10.82
C GLU A 135 -41.00 8.84 12.20
N LYS A 136 -40.32 9.84 12.79
CA LYS A 136 -39.77 9.67 14.13
C LYS A 136 -40.93 9.36 15.08
N PRO A 137 -40.86 8.30 15.90
CA PRO A 137 -41.86 8.09 16.93
C PRO A 137 -41.91 9.35 17.80
N LYS A 138 -43.09 9.97 17.91
CA LYS A 138 -43.30 11.10 18.81
C LYS A 138 -42.89 10.59 20.19
N LYS A 139 -41.80 11.15 20.73
CA LYS A 139 -41.38 10.82 22.11
C LYS A 139 -42.62 11.07 22.98
N PRO A 140 -43.03 10.12 23.85
CA PRO A 140 -44.05 10.43 24.83
C PRO A 140 -43.57 11.69 25.56
N SER A 141 -44.41 12.73 25.51
CA SER A 141 -44.22 13.95 26.28
C SER A 141 -43.81 13.52 27.68
N SER A 142 -42.65 13.96 28.13
CA SER A 142 -42.11 13.63 29.44
C SER A 142 -43.21 13.82 30.48
N TYR A 143 -43.59 12.72 31.15
CA TYR A 143 -44.45 12.78 32.32
C TYR A 143 -43.72 13.61 33.37
N THR A 144 -44.07 14.88 33.49
CA THR A 144 -43.71 15.71 34.64
C THR A 144 -44.61 15.23 35.78
N PHE A 145 -44.03 14.48 36.71
CA PHE A 145 -44.66 14.21 38.00
C PHE A 145 -44.91 15.57 38.66
N ASN A 146 -46.16 16.04 38.64
CA ASN A 146 -46.54 17.19 39.46
C ASN A 146 -46.57 16.67 40.90
N ASP A 147 -45.50 16.96 41.66
CA ASP A 147 -45.50 16.82 43.10
C ASP A 147 -46.71 17.60 43.67
N PRO A 148 -47.59 16.98 44.47
CA PRO A 148 -48.68 17.72 45.10
C PRO A 148 -48.12 18.71 46.12
N ASP A 149 -48.41 19.99 45.92
CA ASP A 149 -48.05 21.18 46.72
C ASP A 149 -48.66 21.21 48.15
N GLU A 150 -48.76 20.07 48.84
CA GLU A 150 -49.54 19.98 50.09
C GLU A 150 -48.88 19.18 51.22
N VAL A 151 -47.61 19.44 51.54
CA VAL A 151 -47.05 19.04 52.85
C VAL A 151 -46.06 20.08 53.37
N MET A 152 -46.57 21.13 54.06
CA MET A 152 -46.00 21.69 55.31
C MET A 152 -46.72 23.00 55.70
N ARG A 153 -47.82 22.89 56.44
CA ARG A 153 -48.26 23.94 57.39
C ARG A 153 -48.67 23.33 58.71
N TRP A 154 -47.70 22.80 59.43
CA TRP A 154 -47.81 22.59 60.87
C TRP A 154 -46.59 23.21 61.55
N ARG A 155 -46.76 24.47 62.01
CA ARG A 155 -46.15 25.07 63.21
C ARG A 155 -46.43 26.57 63.25
N ARG A 156 -47.48 26.97 63.98
CA ARG A 156 -47.39 27.84 65.16
C ARG A 156 -48.76 27.97 65.81
#